data_AF-A0A2G5VN23-F1
#
_entry.id   AF-A0A2G5VN23-F1
#
_cell.length_a   1.000
_cell.length_b   1.000
_cell.length_c   1.000
_cell.angle_alpha   90.00
_cell.angle_beta   90.00
_cell.angle_gamma   90.00
#
_symmetry.space_group_name_H-M   'P 1'
#
loop_
_entity.id
_entity.type
_entity.pdbx_description
1 polymer ?
#
loop_
_entity_poly.entity_id
_entity_poly.type
_entity_poly.pdbx_seq_one_letter_code
_entity_poly.pdbx_strand_id
1 'polypeptide(L)'
;MTESSAQQPQSTRRWAKIVLENKTGSTFRMQVLHEYSGEQTDDSGWKSFGPDEKKTMFEQVFYNTGFFTTGFDNWKVHGSEMILYEGTDGKGIPIMGKVWIDGVPWRSWHGLLAQWKKHTLRAEDDGQETIIRVYKTEVQFISPSGRSVTPWYRIGDDAGKV
;
A
#
# COMPACT_ATOMS: atom_id res chain seq x y z
N MET A 1 -1.68 52.92 0.04
CA MET A 1 -0.96 51.64 0.17
C MET A 1 -1.99 50.62 0.61
N THR A 2 -2.48 49.81 -0.31
CA THR A 2 -3.47 48.75 0.00
C THR A 2 -2.71 47.46 0.17
N GLU A 3 -2.62 46.97 1.41
CA GLU A 3 -2.09 45.64 1.70
C GLU A 3 -2.96 44.60 0.98
N SER A 4 -2.33 43.85 0.09
CA SER A 4 -2.93 42.67 -0.52
C SER A 4 -3.12 41.63 0.58
N SER A 5 -4.35 41.42 1.02
CA SER A 5 -4.69 40.28 1.87
C SER A 5 -4.53 39.02 1.02
N ALA A 6 -3.39 38.34 1.14
CA ALA A 6 -3.20 37.03 0.56
C ALA A 6 -4.27 36.10 1.15
N GLN A 7 -5.32 35.82 0.38
CA GLN A 7 -6.36 34.88 0.75
C GLN A 7 -5.69 33.53 0.97
N GLN A 8 -5.76 33.00 2.19
CA GLN A 8 -5.18 31.69 2.49
C GLN A 8 -5.74 30.65 1.49
N PRO A 9 -4.90 29.80 0.89
CA PRO A 9 -5.36 28.84 -0.10
C PRO A 9 -6.45 27.94 0.50
N GLN A 10 -7.62 27.92 -0.15
CA GLN A 10 -8.79 27.13 0.30
C GLN A 10 -8.47 25.63 0.38
N SER A 11 -7.56 25.17 -0.48
CA SER A 11 -6.91 23.87 -0.43
C SER A 11 -5.49 24.00 -0.98
N THR A 12 -4.53 23.27 -0.42
CA THR A 12 -3.16 23.17 -0.91
C THR A 12 -2.92 21.77 -1.45
N ARG A 13 -2.53 21.69 -2.74
CA ARG A 13 -2.10 20.45 -3.38
C ARG A 13 -0.73 20.05 -2.85
N ARG A 14 -0.58 18.78 -2.47
CA ARG A 14 0.62 18.20 -1.87
C ARG A 14 0.90 16.84 -2.48
N TRP A 15 2.07 16.29 -2.21
CA TRP A 15 2.43 14.95 -2.65
C TRP A 15 3.27 14.21 -1.62
N ALA A 16 3.25 12.89 -1.65
CA ALA A 16 4.13 12.05 -0.85
C ALA A 16 4.71 10.91 -1.70
N LYS A 17 5.92 10.47 -1.37
CA LYS A 17 6.52 9.27 -1.95
C LYS A 17 6.06 8.05 -1.16
N ILE A 18 5.72 6.97 -1.84
CA ILE A 18 5.22 5.75 -1.19
C ILE A 18 6.23 4.63 -1.36
N VAL A 19 6.66 4.05 -0.24
CA VAL A 19 7.58 2.91 -0.20
C VAL A 19 6.87 1.74 0.46
N LEU A 20 6.98 0.55 -0.12
CA LEU A 20 6.50 -0.69 0.49
C LEU A 20 7.67 -1.52 0.99
N GLU A 21 7.54 -2.05 2.20
CA GLU A 21 8.48 -2.96 2.85
C GLU A 21 7.81 -4.31 3.15
N ASN A 22 8.42 -5.39 2.65
CA ASN A 22 7.95 -6.74 2.90
C ASN A 22 8.48 -7.29 4.22
N LYS A 23 7.66 -7.29 5.28
CA LYS A 23 7.96 -7.90 6.58
C LYS A 23 7.23 -9.22 6.81
N THR A 24 6.73 -9.87 5.76
CA THR A 24 6.01 -11.14 5.88
C THR A 24 6.94 -12.31 6.18
N GLY A 25 8.24 -12.20 5.88
CA GLY A 25 9.19 -13.31 5.95
C GLY A 25 9.11 -14.27 4.76
N SER A 26 8.19 -14.05 3.81
CA SER A 26 8.04 -14.82 2.57
C SER A 26 8.30 -13.94 1.35
N THR A 27 8.54 -14.55 0.19
CA THR A 27 8.57 -13.84 -1.08
C THR A 27 7.14 -13.50 -1.51
N PHE A 28 6.90 -12.25 -1.93
CA PHE A 28 5.58 -11.79 -2.35
C PHE A 28 5.67 -10.98 -3.65
N ARG A 29 4.64 -11.06 -4.49
CA ARG A 29 4.33 -10.00 -5.46
C ARG A 29 3.31 -9.07 -4.82
N MET A 30 3.50 -7.76 -4.88
CA MET A 30 2.60 -6.78 -4.25
C MET A 30 2.31 -5.59 -5.16
N GLN A 31 1.11 -5.04 -4.99
CA GLN A 31 0.60 -3.85 -5.66
C GLN A 31 -0.06 -2.95 -4.61
N VAL A 32 0.11 -1.64 -4.79
CA VAL A 32 -0.57 -0.61 -3.99
C VAL A 32 -1.45 0.20 -4.93
N LEU A 33 -2.69 0.42 -4.50
CA LEU A 33 -3.61 1.38 -5.12
C LEU A 33 -3.87 2.52 -4.14
N HIS A 34 -3.89 3.73 -4.67
CA HIS A 34 -4.20 4.95 -3.92
C HIS A 34 -5.28 5.75 -4.65
N GLU A 35 -6.20 6.35 -3.90
CA GLU A 35 -7.20 7.27 -4.44
C GLU A 35 -7.48 8.39 -3.44
N TYR A 36 -7.10 9.61 -3.81
CA TYR A 36 -7.65 10.80 -3.16
C TYR A 36 -9.10 10.99 -3.62
N SER A 37 -10.00 11.27 -2.67
CA SER A 37 -11.44 11.28 -2.93
C SER A 37 -11.83 12.19 -4.11
N GLY A 38 -12.49 11.62 -5.13
CA GLY A 38 -12.93 12.34 -6.33
C GLY A 38 -11.88 12.41 -7.45
N GLU A 39 -10.71 11.80 -7.27
CA GLU A 39 -9.64 11.72 -8.26
C GLU A 39 -9.52 10.31 -8.84
N GLN A 40 -8.72 10.17 -9.90
CA GLN A 40 -8.43 8.88 -10.49
C GLN A 40 -7.57 8.04 -9.54
N THR A 41 -7.80 6.72 -9.52
CA THR A 41 -6.96 5.79 -8.78
C THR A 41 -5.55 5.73 -9.37
N ASP A 42 -4.54 5.94 -8.53
CA ASP A 42 -3.14 5.63 -8.81
C ASP A 42 -2.89 4.12 -8.65
N ASP A 43 -2.20 3.50 -9.60
CA ASP A 43 -1.82 2.07 -9.57
C ASP A 43 -0.30 1.91 -9.70
N SER A 44 0.33 1.28 -8.70
CA SER A 44 1.78 1.09 -8.66
C SER A 44 2.31 0.04 -9.64
N GLY A 45 1.40 -0.76 -10.22
CA GLY A 45 1.72 -2.05 -10.82
C GLY A 45 2.18 -3.08 -9.78
N TRP A 46 2.42 -4.31 -10.24
CA TRP A 46 2.91 -5.41 -9.41
C TRP A 46 4.45 -5.42 -9.36
N LYS A 47 5.01 -5.50 -8.15
CA LYS A 47 6.45 -5.63 -7.92
C LYS A 47 6.73 -6.86 -7.06
N SER A 48 7.80 -7.60 -7.38
CA SER A 48 8.24 -8.75 -6.58
C SER A 48 9.12 -8.28 -5.42
N PHE A 49 8.95 -8.89 -4.25
CA PHE A 49 9.68 -8.59 -3.03
C PHE A 49 10.21 -9.88 -2.41
N GLY A 50 11.52 -9.92 -2.15
CA GLY A 50 12.09 -10.86 -1.19
C GLY A 50 11.71 -10.49 0.26
N PRO A 51 11.97 -11.37 1.23
CA PRO A 51 11.88 -11.03 2.65
C PRO A 51 12.73 -9.78 2.98
N ASP A 52 12.16 -8.87 3.79
CA ASP A 52 12.77 -7.60 4.23
C ASP A 52 13.09 -6.59 3.12
N GLU A 53 12.75 -6.88 1.87
CA GLU A 53 12.99 -5.97 0.75
C GLU A 53 12.07 -4.75 0.80
N LYS A 54 12.60 -3.58 0.38
CA LYS A 54 11.86 -2.32 0.24
C LYS A 54 11.91 -1.82 -1.19
N LYS A 55 10.80 -1.28 -1.70
CA LYS A 55 10.72 -0.65 -3.03
C LYS A 55 9.82 0.56 -3.00
N THR A 56 10.18 1.59 -3.77
CA THR A 56 9.25 2.68 -4.10
C THR A 56 8.09 2.11 -4.89
N MET A 57 6.86 2.36 -4.47
CA MET A 57 5.62 2.04 -5.20
C MET A 57 5.18 3.20 -6.07
N PHE A 58 5.24 4.42 -5.52
CA PHE A 58 4.95 5.67 -6.20
C PHE A 58 6.04 6.69 -5.86
N GLU A 59 6.59 7.37 -6.87
CA GLU A 59 7.45 8.54 -6.61
C GLU A 59 6.62 9.70 -6.04
N GLN A 60 5.39 9.84 -6.50
CA GLN A 60 4.44 10.85 -6.05
C GLN A 60 3.02 10.27 -6.09
N VAL A 61 2.32 10.30 -4.97
CA VAL A 61 0.85 10.33 -4.94
C VAL A 61 0.43 11.72 -4.52
N PHE A 62 -0.65 12.22 -5.09
CA PHE A 62 -1.12 13.56 -4.82
C PHE A 62 -2.34 13.58 -3.92
N TYR A 63 -2.41 14.58 -3.06
CA TYR A 63 -3.52 14.79 -2.13
C TYR A 63 -3.71 16.28 -1.85
N ASN A 64 -4.82 16.64 -1.22
CA ASN A 64 -5.11 18.01 -0.84
C ASN A 64 -5.22 18.15 0.68
N THR A 65 -4.77 19.29 1.19
CA THR A 65 -4.90 19.68 2.61
C THR A 65 -5.51 21.07 2.73
N GLY A 66 -6.15 21.38 3.85
CA GLY A 66 -6.71 22.70 4.12
C GLY A 66 -7.96 22.62 4.98
N PHE A 67 -8.41 23.76 5.50
CA PHE A 67 -9.56 23.81 6.40
C PHE A 67 -10.88 23.34 5.75
N PHE A 68 -10.99 23.44 4.42
CA PHE A 68 -12.19 23.06 3.66
C PHE A 68 -12.03 21.75 2.87
N THR A 69 -10.92 21.02 3.01
CA THR A 69 -10.77 19.72 2.33
C THR A 69 -11.63 18.67 3.02
N THR A 70 -12.55 18.07 2.27
CA THR A 70 -13.40 16.95 2.73
C THR A 70 -12.93 15.59 2.19
N GLY A 71 -11.90 15.61 1.35
CA GLY A 71 -11.34 14.41 0.75
C GLY A 71 -10.47 13.61 1.72
N PHE A 72 -10.46 12.30 1.52
CA PHE A 72 -9.62 11.36 2.23
C PHE A 72 -8.78 10.57 1.24
N ASP A 73 -7.58 10.19 1.66
CA ASP A 73 -6.74 9.23 0.96
C ASP A 73 -7.20 7.80 1.27
N ASN A 74 -7.55 7.08 0.21
CA ASN A 74 -8.06 5.71 0.24
C ASN A 74 -7.01 4.77 -0.33
N TRP A 75 -6.79 3.65 0.37
CA TRP A 75 -5.69 2.74 0.08
C TRP A 75 -6.14 1.29 -0.05
N LYS A 76 -5.51 0.56 -0.96
CA LYS A 76 -5.53 -0.90 -1.04
C LYS A 76 -4.11 -1.41 -1.23
N VAL A 77 -3.82 -2.51 -0.55
CA VAL A 77 -2.64 -3.33 -0.83
C VAL A 77 -3.14 -4.70 -1.27
N HIS A 78 -2.61 -5.17 -2.40
CA HIS A 78 -2.82 -6.52 -2.90
C HIS A 78 -1.50 -7.27 -2.90
N GLY A 79 -1.59 -8.58 -2.71
CA GLY A 79 -0.42 -9.44 -2.60
C GLY A 79 -0.69 -10.82 -3.19
N SER A 80 0.37 -11.46 -3.64
CA SER A 80 0.38 -12.89 -3.93
C SER A 80 1.63 -13.49 -3.29
N GLU A 81 1.43 -14.42 -2.37
CA GLU A 81 2.54 -15.14 -1.75
C GLU A 81 3.13 -16.11 -2.77
N MET A 82 4.43 -15.98 -3.04
CA MET A 82 5.13 -16.84 -3.98
C MET A 82 5.53 -18.14 -3.28
N ILE A 83 5.11 -19.28 -3.82
CA ILE A 83 5.43 -20.59 -3.26
C ILE A 83 6.66 -21.14 -3.99
N LEU A 84 7.69 -21.52 -3.23
CA LEU A 84 8.84 -22.23 -3.76
C LEU A 84 8.45 -23.70 -4.00
N TYR A 85 8.51 -24.14 -5.25
CA TYR A 85 8.33 -25.53 -5.63
C TYR A 85 9.69 -26.22 -5.75
N GLU A 86 9.90 -27.24 -4.91
CA GLU A 86 11.09 -28.09 -4.89
C GLU A 86 10.71 -29.54 -5.24
N GLY A 87 10.18 -29.74 -6.44
CA GLY A 87 9.74 -31.05 -6.91
C GLY A 87 10.44 -31.53 -8.18
N THR A 88 9.84 -32.52 -8.81
CA THR A 88 10.34 -33.10 -10.07
C THR A 88 9.52 -32.61 -11.26
N ASP A 89 10.06 -32.76 -12.47
CA ASP A 89 9.45 -32.36 -13.75
C ASP A 89 8.31 -33.28 -14.25
N GLY A 90 7.69 -34.05 -13.35
CA GLY A 90 6.67 -35.06 -13.68
C GLY A 90 7.24 -36.36 -14.27
N LYS A 91 8.54 -36.41 -14.61
CA LYS A 91 9.26 -37.63 -15.03
C LYS A 91 10.21 -38.14 -13.94
N GLY A 92 10.13 -37.56 -12.74
CA GLY A 92 10.99 -37.90 -11.60
C GLY A 92 12.36 -37.24 -11.64
N ILE A 93 12.64 -36.35 -12.60
CA ILE A 93 13.90 -35.60 -12.64
C ILE A 93 13.75 -34.37 -11.72
N PRO A 94 14.62 -34.19 -10.70
CA PRO A 94 14.60 -33.00 -9.86
C PRO A 94 14.74 -31.74 -10.70
N ILE A 95 13.90 -30.74 -10.44
CA ILE A 95 14.07 -29.46 -11.11
C ILE A 95 15.32 -28.78 -10.55
N MET A 96 16.29 -28.53 -11.43
CA MET A 96 17.49 -27.77 -11.11
C MET A 96 17.15 -26.27 -11.04
N GLY A 97 17.20 -25.68 -9.84
CA GLY A 97 16.93 -24.26 -9.60
C GLY A 97 15.72 -24.01 -8.70
N LYS A 98 15.29 -22.74 -8.61
CA LYS A 98 14.11 -22.34 -7.82
C LYS A 98 12.93 -22.08 -8.75
N VAL A 99 11.87 -22.86 -8.64
CA VAL A 99 10.59 -22.59 -9.32
C VAL A 99 9.68 -21.86 -8.35
N TRP A 100 9.28 -20.63 -8.69
CA TRP A 100 8.31 -19.88 -7.90
C TRP A 100 6.95 -19.93 -8.59
N ILE A 101 5.96 -20.42 -7.87
CA ILE A 101 4.57 -20.45 -8.31
C ILE A 101 3.89 -19.19 -7.78
N ASP A 102 3.26 -18.43 -8.67
CA ASP A 102 2.37 -17.33 -8.29
C ASP A 102 1.18 -17.93 -7.53
N GLY A 103 1.18 -17.71 -6.22
CA GLY A 103 0.48 -18.57 -5.29
C GLY A 103 -0.82 -17.95 -4.79
N VAL A 104 -0.85 -17.76 -3.48
CA VAL A 104 -2.07 -17.48 -2.72
C VAL A 104 -2.34 -15.97 -2.74
N PRO A 105 -3.54 -15.51 -3.16
CA PRO A 105 -3.86 -14.08 -3.16
C PRO A 105 -4.15 -13.56 -1.74
N TRP A 106 -3.67 -12.36 -1.44
CA TRP A 106 -3.83 -11.63 -0.18
C TRP A 106 -4.26 -10.18 -0.44
N ARG A 107 -4.89 -9.55 0.56
CA ARG A 107 -5.30 -8.14 0.50
C ARG A 107 -5.37 -7.48 1.87
N SER A 108 -5.24 -6.15 1.87
CA SER A 108 -5.51 -5.33 3.04
C SER A 108 -7.01 -5.28 3.33
N TRP A 109 -7.39 -5.33 4.59
CA TRP A 109 -8.76 -5.05 5.00
C TRP A 109 -9.07 -3.55 4.92
N HIS A 110 -10.35 -3.22 4.74
CA HIS A 110 -10.83 -1.86 4.54
C HIS A 110 -11.81 -1.37 5.63
N GLY A 111 -12.25 -2.24 6.54
CA GLY A 111 -13.29 -1.93 7.53
C GLY A 111 -14.70 -2.29 7.04
N LEU A 112 -15.64 -2.34 7.98
CA LEU A 112 -17.03 -2.70 7.72
C LEU A 112 -17.71 -1.61 6.87
N LEU A 113 -18.43 -2.02 5.82
CA LEU A 113 -19.11 -1.15 4.83
C LEU A 113 -18.20 -0.24 3.98
N ALA A 114 -16.89 -0.25 4.21
CA ALA A 114 -15.91 0.45 3.39
C ALA A 114 -15.42 -0.45 2.25
N GLN A 115 -14.88 0.16 1.20
CA GLN A 115 -14.23 -0.53 0.08
C GLN A 115 -12.71 -0.35 0.07
N TRP A 116 -12.22 0.64 0.83
CA TRP A 116 -10.82 1.05 0.89
C TRP A 116 -10.42 1.35 2.33
N LYS A 117 -9.15 1.13 2.66
CA LYS A 117 -8.60 1.55 3.95
C LYS A 117 -8.31 3.04 3.89
N LYS A 118 -8.83 3.82 4.83
CA LYS A 118 -8.46 5.23 4.97
C LYS A 118 -7.15 5.37 5.74
N HIS A 119 -6.24 6.20 5.23
CA HIS A 119 -5.06 6.69 5.92
C HIS A 119 -4.73 8.07 5.35
N THR A 120 -5.19 9.12 6.05
CA THR A 120 -5.13 10.50 5.56
C THR A 120 -3.71 11.07 5.63
N LEU A 121 -3.21 11.55 4.51
CA LEU A 121 -1.97 12.32 4.43
C LEU A 121 -2.24 13.78 4.81
N ARG A 122 -1.29 14.38 5.54
CA ARG A 122 -1.41 15.74 6.08
C ARG A 122 -0.29 16.64 5.57
N ALA A 123 -0.33 17.91 5.96
CA ALA A 123 0.67 18.88 5.52
C ALA A 123 2.11 18.49 5.92
N GLU A 124 2.26 17.76 7.03
CA GLU A 124 3.55 17.25 7.53
C GLU A 124 4.14 16.13 6.66
N ASP A 125 3.32 15.51 5.79
CA ASP A 125 3.75 14.41 4.91
C ASP A 125 4.23 14.90 3.53
N ASP A 126 4.15 16.21 3.28
CA ASP A 126 4.43 16.81 1.97
C ASP A 126 5.90 16.66 1.58
N GLY A 127 6.13 16.06 0.41
CA GLY A 127 7.45 15.69 -0.09
C GLY A 127 8.17 14.63 0.75
N GLN A 128 7.49 14.00 1.72
CA GLN A 128 8.07 12.99 2.59
C GLN A 128 7.75 11.57 2.11
N GLU A 129 8.42 10.60 2.71
CA GLU A 129 8.15 9.18 2.50
C GLU A 129 7.08 8.68 3.48
N THR A 130 6.04 8.06 2.92
CA THR A 130 5.11 7.20 3.66
C THR A 130 5.48 5.74 3.40
N ILE A 131 5.66 4.98 4.48
CA ILE A 131 6.07 3.57 4.42
C ILE A 131 4.86 2.68 4.67
N ILE A 132 4.59 1.80 3.73
CA ILE A 132 3.65 0.68 3.84
C ILE A 132 4.44 -0.56 4.28
N ARG A 133 4.31 -1.00 5.53
CA ARG A 133 4.91 -2.25 5.99
C ARG A 133 3.88 -3.37 6.00
N VAL A 134 4.20 -4.47 5.32
CA VAL A 134 3.31 -5.64 5.23
C VAL A 134 3.87 -6.77 6.09
N TYR A 135 3.16 -7.14 7.14
CA TYR A 135 3.43 -8.31 8.00
C TYR A 135 2.46 -9.44 7.64
N LYS A 136 2.67 -10.64 8.18
CA LYS A 136 1.78 -11.79 7.90
C LYS A 136 0.32 -11.58 8.31
N THR A 137 0.06 -10.72 9.29
CA THR A 137 -1.28 -10.51 9.86
C THR A 137 -1.80 -9.09 9.66
N GLU A 138 -0.96 -8.13 9.29
CA GLU A 138 -1.35 -6.72 9.19
C GLU A 138 -0.54 -5.93 8.16
N VAL A 139 -1.15 -4.86 7.67
CA VAL A 139 -0.52 -3.80 6.91
C VAL A 139 -0.52 -2.53 7.76
N GLN A 140 0.65 -1.89 7.84
CA GLN A 140 0.83 -0.61 8.51
C GLN A 140 1.13 0.47 7.48
N PHE A 141 0.37 1.56 7.51
CA PHE A 141 0.64 2.80 6.79
C PHE A 141 1.27 3.79 7.77
N ILE A 142 2.50 4.22 7.50
CA ILE A 142 3.32 5.00 8.43
C ILE A 142 3.80 6.25 7.70
N SER A 143 3.26 7.40 8.08
CA SER A 143 3.68 8.72 7.61
C SER A 143 4.21 9.55 8.79
N PRO A 144 4.94 10.65 8.55
CA PRO A 144 5.28 11.62 9.60
C PRO A 144 4.09 12.01 10.48
N SER A 145 2.92 12.21 9.87
CA SER A 145 1.71 12.68 10.55
C SER A 145 0.94 11.60 11.31
N GLY A 146 1.29 10.32 11.16
CA GLY A 146 0.71 9.25 11.96
C GLY A 146 0.81 7.85 11.37
N ARG A 147 0.17 6.91 12.06
CA ARG A 147 0.15 5.50 11.69
C ARG A 147 -1.27 4.98 11.63
N SER A 148 -1.56 4.17 10.62
CA SER A 148 -2.79 3.40 10.51
C SER A 148 -2.48 1.93 10.30
N VAL A 149 -3.27 1.06 10.90
CA VAL A 149 -3.09 -0.39 10.83
C VAL A 149 -4.38 -1.03 10.30
N THR A 150 -4.26 -2.09 9.52
CA THR A 150 -5.38 -2.89 9.04
C THR A 150 -4.96 -4.35 8.88
N PRO A 151 -5.86 -5.33 9.08
CA PRO A 151 -5.55 -6.73 8.81
C PRO A 151 -5.02 -6.98 7.40
N TRP A 152 -4.09 -7.92 7.31
CA TRP A 152 -3.60 -8.53 6.09
C TRP A 152 -4.05 -9.97 6.09
N TYR A 153 -4.83 -10.37 5.09
CA TYR A 153 -5.42 -11.70 5.08
C TYR A 153 -5.42 -12.29 3.67
N ARG A 154 -5.33 -13.61 3.64
CA ARG A 154 -5.48 -14.41 2.44
C ARG A 154 -6.94 -14.37 1.99
N ILE A 155 -7.17 -14.19 0.69
CA ILE A 155 -8.52 -14.24 0.13
C ILE A 155 -9.05 -15.67 0.31
N GLY A 156 -10.23 -15.77 0.94
CA GLY A 156 -10.83 -17.03 1.37
C GLY A 156 -10.84 -17.21 2.88
N ASP A 157 -9.98 -16.48 3.61
CA ASP A 157 -9.98 -16.45 5.07
C ASP A 157 -10.96 -15.36 5.57
N ASP A 158 -11.57 -15.60 6.73
CA ASP A 158 -12.54 -14.69 7.33
C ASP A 158 -11.83 -13.51 8.02
N ALA A 159 -11.80 -12.35 7.34
CA ALA A 159 -11.09 -11.15 7.82
C ALA A 159 -11.58 -10.63 9.18
N GLY A 160 -12.78 -11.01 9.63
CA GLY A 160 -13.34 -10.65 10.93
C GLY A 160 -12.88 -11.53 12.10
N LYS A 161 -12.04 -12.54 11.83
CA LYS A 161 -11.50 -13.48 12.83
C LYS A 161 -9.97 -13.42 12.98
N VAL A 162 -9.30 -12.54 12.24
CA VAL A 162 -7.84 -12.32 12.28
C VAL A 162 -7.51 -11.15 13.19
#